data_AF-A0A6B2NTW3-F1
#
_entry.id   AF-A0A6B2NTW3-F1
#
_cell.length_a   1.000
_cell.length_b   1.000
_cell.length_c   1.000
_cell.angle_alpha   90.00
_cell.angle_beta   90.00
_cell.angle_gamma   90.00
#
_symmetry.space_group_name_H-M   'P 1'
#
loop_
_entity.id
_entity.type
_entity.pdbx_description
1 polymer ?
#
loop_
_entity_poly.entity_id
_entity_poly.type
_entity_poly.pdbx_seq_one_letter_code
_entity_poly.pdbx_strand_id
1 'polypeptide(L)'
;MALDRWIALVILMICLAYGYAAFFTMDAGLAPFMKRNPIWPSTFPKILSVLAVLTALSILLGLEKGAADPKPMDINYRRLTDYKLGQALALLGLMVAYALLLRPLGFLLSTLGFLSVGAVILGERRFHILLPVAAAAAGIVWYLVQVVLGIFLSPWPVFLTNGG
;
A
#
# COMPACT_ATOMS: atom_id res chain seq x y z
N MET A 1 20.17 -19.08 1.36
CA MET A 1 19.99 -19.57 2.74
C MET A 1 20.49 -18.59 3.81
N ALA A 2 21.79 -18.23 3.86
CA ALA A 2 22.27 -17.31 4.90
C ALA A 2 21.74 -15.88 4.72
N LEU A 3 21.74 -15.38 3.47
CA LEU A 3 21.23 -14.04 3.14
C LEU A 3 19.73 -13.92 3.46
N ASP A 4 18.92 -14.92 3.10
CA ASP A 4 17.47 -14.94 3.36
C ASP A 4 17.17 -14.89 4.86
N ARG A 5 17.94 -15.60 5.69
CA ARG A 5 17.84 -15.55 7.15
C ARG A 5 18.25 -14.19 7.73
N TRP A 6 19.29 -13.56 7.18
CA TRP A 6 19.69 -12.20 7.59
C TRP A 6 18.64 -11.16 7.21
N ILE A 7 18.08 -11.23 6.00
CA ILE A 7 16.98 -10.38 5.55
C ILE A 7 15.75 -10.59 6.45
N ALA A 8 15.39 -11.85 6.73
CA ALA A 8 14.28 -12.18 7.63
C ALA A 8 14.49 -11.63 9.04
N LEU A 9 15.73 -11.65 9.57
CA LEU A 9 16.07 -11.08 10.87
C LEU A 9 15.87 -9.56 10.88
N VAL A 10 16.35 -8.86 9.85
CA VAL A 10 16.15 -7.41 9.72
C VAL A 10 14.66 -7.05 9.63
N ILE A 11 13.90 -7.79 8.82
CA ILE A 11 12.44 -7.60 8.71
C ILE A 11 11.77 -7.87 10.05
N LEU A 12 12.13 -8.95 10.75
CA LEU A 12 11.61 -9.28 12.08
C LEU A 12 11.84 -8.11 13.07
N MET A 13 13.06 -7.57 13.11
CA MET A 13 13.40 -6.45 14.00
C MET A 13 12.57 -5.20 13.69
N ILE A 14 12.40 -4.86 12.41
CA ILE A 14 11.56 -3.73 11.99
C ILE A 14 10.10 -3.97 12.37
N CYS A 15 9.59 -5.18 12.15
CA CYS A 15 8.20 -5.54 12.48
C CYS A 15 7.94 -5.55 13.99
N LEU A 16 8.92 -5.95 14.81
CA LEU A 16 8.82 -5.87 16.26
C LEU A 16 8.81 -4.42 16.75
N ALA A 17 9.70 -3.56 16.21
CA ALA A 17 9.71 -2.14 16.55
C ALA A 17 8.40 -1.44 16.12
N TYR A 18 7.94 -1.72 14.89
CA TYR A 18 6.70 -1.19 14.36
C TYR A 18 5.46 -1.72 15.12
N GLY A 19 5.45 -3.01 15.45
CA GLY A 19 4.42 -3.63 16.27
C GLY A 19 4.37 -3.04 17.67
N TYR A 20 5.51 -2.86 18.33
CA TYR A 20 5.58 -2.21 19.64
C TYR A 20 4.97 -0.80 19.61
N ALA A 21 5.30 0.01 18.60
CA ALA A 21 4.68 1.32 18.41
C ALA A 21 3.15 1.19 18.19
N ALA A 22 2.71 0.26 17.35
CA ALA A 22 1.29 0.06 17.07
C ALA A 22 0.47 -0.39 18.29
N PHE A 23 1.01 -1.26 19.15
CA PHE A 23 0.30 -1.80 20.32
C PHE A 23 0.40 -0.89 21.55
N PHE A 24 1.53 -0.22 21.77
CA PHE A 24 1.75 0.52 23.03
C PHE A 24 1.71 2.04 22.87
N THR A 25 2.23 2.59 21.77
CA THR A 25 2.31 4.06 21.62
C THR A 25 1.06 4.62 20.94
N MET A 26 0.55 3.95 19.90
CA MET A 26 -0.66 4.40 19.21
C MET A 26 -1.92 4.22 20.06
N ASP A 27 -2.06 3.12 20.81
CA ASP A 27 -3.27 2.86 21.60
C ASP A 27 -3.42 3.79 22.82
N ALA A 28 -2.29 4.16 23.44
CA ALA A 28 -2.26 5.07 24.58
C ALA A 28 -2.63 6.51 24.20
N GLY A 29 -2.29 6.93 22.97
CA GLY A 29 -2.56 8.27 22.44
C GLY A 29 -3.97 8.47 21.85
N LEU A 30 -4.82 7.45 21.81
CA LEU A 30 -6.16 7.57 21.21
C LEU A 30 -7.10 8.40 22.08
N ALA A 31 -7.66 9.45 21.49
CA ALA A 31 -8.71 10.24 22.12
C ALA A 31 -9.96 9.39 22.44
N PRO A 32 -10.74 9.72 23.50
CA PRO A 32 -11.86 8.91 23.97
C PRO A 32 -12.94 8.62 22.91
N PHE A 33 -13.08 9.48 21.89
CA PHE A 33 -14.02 9.26 20.78
C PHE A 33 -13.55 8.19 19.79
N MET A 34 -12.24 8.01 19.58
CA MET A 34 -11.69 6.98 18.69
C MET A 34 -11.74 5.58 19.30
N LYS A 35 -11.68 5.49 20.64
CA LYS A 35 -11.79 4.20 21.37
C LYS A 35 -13.16 3.54 21.24
N ARG A 36 -14.19 4.31 20.89
CA ARG A 36 -15.58 3.82 20.70
C ARG A 36 -15.84 3.32 19.28
N ASN A 37 -14.90 3.48 18.36
CA ASN A 37 -15.03 3.03 16.98
C ASN A 37 -14.64 1.55 16.85
N PRO A 38 -15.33 0.73 16.03
CA PRO A 38 -15.05 -0.71 15.91
C PRO A 38 -13.69 -1.02 15.26
N ILE A 39 -13.11 -0.08 14.49
CA ILE A 39 -11.79 -0.22 13.86
C ILE A 39 -10.94 0.99 14.27
N TRP A 40 -9.75 0.71 14.81
CA TRP A 40 -8.81 1.75 15.24
C TRP A 40 -7.75 1.99 14.15
N PRO A 41 -7.16 3.19 14.07
CA PRO A 41 -6.01 3.44 13.20
C PRO A 41 -4.85 2.46 13.42
N SER A 42 -4.71 1.93 14.64
CA SER A 42 -3.69 0.94 15.02
C SER A 42 -4.03 -0.50 14.61
N THR A 43 -5.28 -0.83 14.26
CA THR A 43 -5.70 -2.19 13.92
C THR A 43 -4.97 -2.73 12.68
N PHE A 44 -4.81 -1.91 11.64
CA PHE A 44 -4.07 -2.28 10.43
C PHE A 44 -2.57 -2.52 10.71
N PRO A 45 -1.84 -1.58 11.35
CA PRO A 45 -0.46 -1.81 11.79
C PRO A 45 -0.27 -3.07 12.65
N LYS A 46 -1.19 -3.34 13.58
CA LYS A 46 -1.13 -4.53 14.44
C LYS A 46 -1.21 -5.82 13.62
N ILE A 47 -2.21 -5.95 12.75
CA ILE A 47 -2.39 -7.16 11.91
C ILE A 47 -1.16 -7.38 11.01
N LEU A 48 -0.67 -6.31 10.36
CA LEU A 48 0.52 -6.40 9.52
C LEU A 48 1.76 -6.82 10.31
N SER A 49 1.96 -6.27 11.52
CA SER A 49 3.09 -6.63 12.37
C SER A 49 3.04 -8.10 12.80
N VAL A 50 1.87 -8.62 13.17
CA VAL A 50 1.69 -10.03 13.55
C VAL A 50 1.96 -10.96 12.37
N LEU A 51 1.35 -10.70 11.21
CA LEU A 51 1.59 -11.53 10.02
C LEU A 51 3.06 -11.51 9.60
N ALA A 52 3.71 -10.34 9.62
CA ALA A 52 5.11 -10.21 9.25
C ALA A 52 6.05 -10.90 10.26
N VAL A 53 5.74 -10.88 11.55
CA VAL A 53 6.48 -11.64 12.56
C VAL A 53 6.33 -13.15 12.33
N LEU A 54 5.12 -13.63 12.04
CA LEU A 54 4.89 -15.05 11.74
C LEU A 54 5.66 -15.52 10.50
N THR A 55 5.64 -14.75 9.41
CA THR A 55 6.37 -15.10 8.19
C THR A 55 7.87 -14.98 8.36
N ALA A 56 8.37 -13.96 9.06
CA ALA A 56 9.79 -13.85 9.36
C ALA A 56 10.29 -15.00 10.25
N LEU A 57 9.49 -15.42 11.24
CA LEU A 57 9.80 -16.58 12.08
C LEU A 57 9.76 -17.89 11.28
N SER A 58 8.82 -18.08 10.35
CA SER A 58 8.79 -19.29 9.52
C SER A 58 10.04 -19.43 8.65
N ILE A 59 10.55 -18.32 8.11
CA ILE A 59 11.80 -18.28 7.34
C ILE A 59 13.01 -18.55 8.25
N LEU A 60 13.05 -17.94 9.44
CA LEU A 60 14.19 -18.04 10.36
C LEU A 60 14.31 -19.44 11.00
N LEU A 61 13.16 -20.09 11.27
CA LEU A 61 13.06 -21.46 11.76
C LEU A 61 13.23 -22.52 10.65
N GLY A 62 13.30 -22.10 9.37
CA GLY A 62 13.47 -23.03 8.25
C GLY A 62 12.30 -24.00 8.08
N LEU A 63 11.08 -23.60 8.47
CA LEU A 63 9.85 -24.38 8.30
C LEU A 63 9.43 -24.50 6.83
N GLU A 64 10.17 -23.88 5.92
CA GLU A 64 10.08 -24.03 4.48
C GLU A 64 10.55 -25.44 4.07
N LYS A 65 9.72 -26.45 4.37
CA LYS A 65 9.91 -27.80 3.87
C LYS A 65 9.43 -27.83 2.40
N GLY A 66 10.36 -27.57 1.49
CA GLY A 66 10.22 -27.84 0.06
C GLY A 66 9.30 -26.90 -0.71
N ALA A 67 9.86 -25.80 -1.22
CA ALA A 67 9.32 -25.15 -2.42
C ALA A 67 10.49 -24.79 -3.34
N ALA A 68 10.87 -25.79 -4.14
CA ALA A 68 11.57 -25.74 -5.42
C ALA A 68 12.92 -25.00 -5.49
N ASP A 69 13.82 -25.57 -6.31
CA ASP A 69 15.02 -24.91 -6.84
C ASP A 69 14.90 -23.38 -6.88
N PRO A 70 15.94 -22.64 -6.44
CA PRO A 70 16.01 -21.22 -6.70
C PRO A 70 16.08 -21.03 -8.22
N LYS A 71 14.92 -20.85 -8.88
CA LYS A 71 14.88 -20.24 -10.21
C LYS A 71 15.68 -18.95 -10.07
N PRO A 72 16.67 -18.70 -10.94
CA PRO A 72 17.66 -17.67 -10.74
C PRO A 72 16.98 -16.29 -10.77
N MET A 73 16.51 -15.85 -9.60
CA MET A 73 16.48 -14.44 -9.21
C MET A 73 17.89 -14.02 -8.78
N ASP A 74 18.90 -14.39 -9.57
CA ASP A 74 20.09 -13.56 -9.64
C ASP A 74 19.63 -12.26 -10.30
N ILE A 75 19.20 -11.30 -9.47
CA ILE A 75 19.15 -9.90 -9.89
C ILE A 75 20.58 -9.57 -10.28
N ASN A 76 20.88 -9.68 -11.57
CA ASN A 76 22.20 -9.42 -12.08
C ASN A 76 22.41 -7.91 -11.96
N TYR A 77 23.14 -7.46 -10.93
CA TYR A 77 23.35 -6.04 -10.62
C TYR A 77 23.87 -5.23 -11.82
N ARG A 78 24.49 -5.91 -12.80
CA ARG A 78 25.00 -5.33 -14.06
C ARG A 78 23.97 -5.18 -15.18
N ARG A 79 22.79 -5.80 -15.07
CA ARG A 79 21.71 -5.75 -16.07
C ARG A 79 20.41 -5.21 -15.49
N LEU A 80 20.51 -4.30 -14.51
CA LEU A 80 19.32 -3.64 -13.97
C LEU A 80 18.52 -2.91 -15.06
N THR A 81 19.20 -2.32 -16.05
CA THR A 81 18.58 -1.59 -17.18
C THR A 81 17.85 -2.47 -18.19
N ASP A 82 18.06 -3.80 -18.20
CA ASP A 82 17.30 -4.74 -19.05
C ASP A 82 15.90 -5.01 -18.46
N TYR A 83 15.72 -4.80 -17.16
CA TYR A 83 14.40 -4.80 -16.54
C TYR A 83 13.71 -3.49 -16.94
N LYS A 84 12.37 -3.49 -17.03
CA LYS A 84 11.53 -2.33 -17.41
C LYS A 84 11.62 -1.18 -16.38
N LEU A 85 12.83 -0.70 -16.06
CA LEU A 85 13.11 0.30 -15.05
C LEU A 85 12.43 1.61 -15.36
N GLY A 86 12.38 2.02 -16.63
CA GLY A 86 11.64 3.22 -17.02
C GLY A 86 10.17 3.15 -16.62
N GLN A 87 9.54 1.99 -16.79
CA GLN A 87 8.15 1.77 -16.40
C GLN A 87 8.00 1.72 -14.87
N ALA A 88 8.90 1.02 -14.18
CA ALA A 88 8.90 0.96 -12.72
C ALA A 88 9.11 2.34 -12.08
N LEU A 89 10.05 3.13 -12.59
CA LEU A 89 10.39 4.46 -12.10
C LEU A 89 9.28 5.46 -12.43
N ALA A 90 8.64 5.34 -13.59
CA ALA A 90 7.44 6.11 -13.94
C ALA A 90 6.26 5.80 -13.00
N LEU A 91 6.02 4.52 -12.67
CA LEU A 91 5.00 4.14 -11.69
C LEU A 91 5.33 4.66 -10.29
N LEU A 92 6.60 4.61 -9.88
CA LEU A 92 7.04 5.14 -8.58
C LEU A 92 6.80 6.66 -8.51
N GLY A 93 7.16 7.39 -9.57
CA GLY A 93 6.84 8.81 -9.71
C GLY A 93 5.33 9.07 -9.69
N LEU A 94 4.54 8.21 -10.34
CA LEU A 94 3.08 8.29 -10.34
C LEU A 94 2.49 8.08 -8.93
N MET A 95 3.07 7.18 -8.12
CA MET A 95 2.65 6.99 -6.72
C MET A 95 2.91 8.25 -5.87
N VAL A 96 4.06 8.90 -6.07
CA VAL A 96 4.36 10.17 -5.39
C VAL A 96 3.39 11.26 -5.85
N ALA A 97 3.14 11.37 -7.15
CA ALA A 97 2.17 12.31 -7.69
C ALA A 97 0.77 12.06 -7.10
N TYR A 98 0.30 10.82 -7.07
CA TYR A 98 -0.97 10.45 -6.45
C TYR A 98 -1.06 10.89 -4.98
N ALA A 99 -0.02 10.66 -4.19
CA ALA A 99 0.03 11.07 -2.78
C ALA A 99 -0.05 12.60 -2.61
N LEU A 100 0.64 13.36 -3.47
CA LEU A 100 0.60 14.83 -3.47
C LEU A 100 -0.76 15.36 -3.95
N LEU A 101 -1.38 14.69 -4.93
CA LEU A 101 -2.65 15.08 -5.54
C LEU A 101 -3.87 14.67 -4.70
N LEU A 102 -3.72 13.72 -3.76
CA LEU A 102 -4.81 13.22 -2.93
C LEU A 102 -5.50 14.34 -2.14
N ARG A 103 -4.70 15.25 -1.56
CA ARG A 103 -5.22 16.38 -0.78
C ARG A 103 -5.87 17.47 -1.64
N PRO A 104 -5.27 17.98 -2.73
CA PRO A 104 -5.87 19.04 -3.54
C PRO A 104 -6.99 18.58 -4.49
N LEU A 105 -6.86 17.39 -5.12
CA LEU A 105 -7.84 16.92 -6.13
C LEU A 105 -8.97 16.07 -5.55
N GLY A 106 -8.84 15.61 -4.31
CA GLY A 106 -9.77 14.65 -3.73
C GLY A 106 -9.51 13.21 -4.21
N PHE A 107 -10.11 12.26 -3.50
CA PHE A 107 -9.81 10.84 -3.68
C PHE A 107 -10.27 10.30 -5.05
N LEU A 108 -11.45 10.68 -5.52
CA LEU A 108 -12.03 10.15 -6.76
C LEU A 108 -11.20 10.51 -7.99
N LEU A 109 -10.85 11.80 -8.14
CA LEU A 109 -10.05 12.28 -9.26
C LEU A 109 -8.61 11.78 -9.19
N SER A 110 -7.99 11.80 -8.00
CA SER A 110 -6.61 11.32 -7.85
C SER A 110 -6.50 9.82 -8.16
N THR A 111 -7.46 9.02 -7.68
CA THR A 111 -7.47 7.56 -7.90
C THR A 111 -7.78 7.21 -9.35
N LEU A 112 -8.75 7.90 -9.97
CA LEU A 112 -9.08 7.69 -11.39
C LEU A 112 -7.89 8.05 -12.28
N GLY A 113 -7.21 9.17 -11.99
CA GLY A 113 -6.00 9.58 -12.69
C GLY A 113 -4.86 8.57 -12.50
N PHE A 114 -4.62 8.13 -11.26
CA PHE A 114 -3.59 7.13 -10.94
C PHE A 114 -3.84 5.80 -11.66
N LEU A 115 -5.06 5.25 -11.61
CA LEU A 115 -5.40 4.00 -12.30
C LEU A 115 -5.29 4.15 -13.82
N SER A 116 -5.78 5.27 -14.37
CA SER A 116 -5.79 5.49 -15.81
C SER A 116 -4.37 5.66 -16.36
N VAL A 117 -3.59 6.57 -15.78
CA VAL A 117 -2.21 6.82 -16.21
C VAL A 117 -1.30 5.62 -15.91
N GLY A 118 -1.49 4.94 -14.78
CA GLY A 118 -0.75 3.74 -14.43
C GLY A 118 -0.99 2.59 -15.42
N ALA A 119 -2.24 2.36 -15.83
CA ALA A 119 -2.57 1.35 -16.83
C ALA A 119 -2.01 1.69 -18.22
N VAL A 120 -1.99 2.97 -18.60
CA VAL A 120 -1.37 3.44 -19.84
C VAL A 120 0.14 3.23 -19.82
N ILE A 121 0.81 3.53 -18.71
CA ILE A 121 2.24 3.23 -18.50
C ILE A 121 2.50 1.72 -18.60
N LEU A 122 1.54 0.90 -18.16
CA LEU A 122 1.56 -0.56 -18.33
C LEU A 122 1.31 -1.06 -19.76
N GLY A 123 0.93 -0.18 -20.68
CA GLY A 123 0.70 -0.51 -22.08
C GLY A 123 -0.75 -0.89 -22.42
N GLU A 124 -1.70 -0.76 -21.48
CA GLU A 124 -3.12 -0.96 -21.78
C GLU A 124 -3.63 0.18 -22.68
N ARG A 125 -4.16 -0.17 -23.85
CA ARG A 125 -4.58 0.80 -24.89
C ARG A 125 -6.11 0.97 -24.98
N ARG A 126 -6.90 0.20 -24.23
CA ARG A 126 -8.37 0.21 -24.28
C ARG A 126 -8.96 1.23 -23.30
N PHE A 127 -8.78 2.51 -23.59
CA PHE A 127 -9.29 3.62 -22.77
C PHE A 127 -10.79 3.55 -22.47
N HIS A 128 -11.59 3.04 -23.41
CA HIS A 128 -13.04 2.90 -23.26
C HIS A 128 -13.47 1.93 -22.16
N ILE A 129 -12.64 0.92 -21.84
CA ILE A 129 -12.89 -0.03 -20.74
C ILE A 129 -12.19 0.44 -19.47
N LEU A 130 -10.98 0.99 -19.62
CA LEU A 130 -10.17 1.48 -18.51
C LEU A 130 -10.87 2.57 -17.70
N LEU A 131 -11.42 3.58 -18.37
CA LEU A 131 -12.04 4.72 -17.70
C LEU A 131 -13.25 4.33 -16.83
N PRO A 132 -14.24 3.55 -17.30
CA PRO A 132 -15.36 3.13 -16.45
C PRO A 132 -14.93 2.18 -15.34
N VAL A 133 -13.95 1.29 -15.57
CA VAL A 133 -13.43 0.39 -14.53
C VAL A 133 -12.70 1.19 -13.45
N ALA A 134 -11.87 2.15 -13.83
CA ALA A 134 -11.17 3.03 -12.89
C ALA A 134 -12.15 3.88 -12.07
N ALA A 135 -13.18 4.43 -12.72
CA ALA A 135 -14.24 5.18 -12.06
C ALA A 135 -15.05 4.30 -11.09
N ALA A 136 -15.44 3.09 -11.50
CA ALA A 136 -16.14 2.14 -10.65
C ALA A 136 -15.27 1.73 -9.46
N ALA A 137 -14.00 1.39 -9.67
CA ALA A 137 -13.08 1.03 -8.60
C ALA A 137 -12.89 2.18 -7.59
N ALA A 138 -12.65 3.40 -8.08
CA ALA A 138 -12.54 4.58 -7.23
C ALA A 138 -13.85 4.85 -6.45
N GLY A 139 -15.00 4.74 -7.11
CA GLY A 139 -16.31 4.93 -6.49
C GLY A 139 -16.64 3.89 -5.43
N ILE A 140 -16.36 2.61 -5.68
CA ILE A 140 -16.57 1.51 -4.73
C ILE A 140 -15.69 1.70 -3.51
N VAL A 141 -14.38 1.96 -3.69
CA VAL A 141 -13.47 2.17 -2.56
C VAL A 141 -13.88 3.41 -1.76
N TRP A 142 -14.25 4.49 -2.44
CA TRP A 142 -14.75 5.69 -1.78
C TRP A 142 -16.00 5.42 -0.96
N TYR A 143 -16.97 4.69 -1.52
CA TYR A 143 -18.20 4.30 -0.83
C TYR A 143 -17.90 3.45 0.41
N LEU A 144 -17.01 2.45 0.30
CA LEU A 144 -16.60 1.65 1.44
C LEU A 144 -15.96 2.53 2.52
N VAL A 145 -15.02 3.41 2.17
CA VAL A 145 -14.30 4.21 3.17
C VAL A 145 -15.19 5.26 3.83
N GLN A 146 -15.97 5.98 3.03
CA GLN A 146 -16.77 7.09 3.53
C GLN A 146 -18.08 6.63 4.17
N VAL A 147 -18.79 5.69 3.56
CA VAL A 147 -20.12 5.27 4.02
C VAL A 147 -20.03 4.08 4.98
N VAL A 148 -19.20 3.08 4.68
CA VAL A 148 -19.12 1.86 5.52
C VAL A 148 -18.18 2.06 6.71
N LEU A 149 -17.01 2.65 6.48
CA LEU A 149 -16.02 2.89 7.54
C LEU A 149 -16.27 4.22 8.29
N GLY A 150 -17.08 5.13 7.73
CA GLY A 150 -17.37 6.42 8.34
C GLY A 150 -16.15 7.35 8.44
N ILE A 151 -15.07 7.06 7.70
CA ILE A 151 -13.86 7.87 7.70
C ILE A 151 -14.01 8.94 6.64
N PHE A 152 -13.91 10.21 7.04
CA PHE A 152 -14.01 11.32 6.10
C PHE A 152 -12.86 11.29 5.09
N LEU A 153 -13.21 11.09 3.82
CA LEU A 153 -12.28 11.08 2.71
C LEU A 153 -12.81 12.06 1.65
N SER A 154 -12.16 13.21 1.50
CA SER A 154 -12.61 14.29 0.61
C SER A 154 -12.84 13.77 -0.81
N PRO A 155 -14.09 13.68 -1.30
CA PRO A 155 -14.39 13.13 -2.62
C PRO A 155 -13.98 14.10 -3.74
N TRP A 156 -14.19 15.39 -3.48
CA TRP A 156 -14.07 16.46 -4.45
C TRP A 156 -12.79 17.28 -4.25
N PRO A 157 -12.27 17.90 -5.31
CA PRO A 157 -11.12 18.78 -5.24
C PRO A 157 -11.42 19.97 -4.34
N VAL A 158 -10.41 20.41 -3.59
CA VAL A 158 -10.52 21.49 -2.60
C VAL A 158 -11.06 22.78 -3.22
N PHE A 159 -10.85 22.99 -4.52
CA PHE A 159 -11.40 24.12 -5.28
C PHE A 159 -12.93 24.13 -5.37
N LEU A 160 -13.59 22.97 -5.35
CA LEU A 160 -15.06 22.86 -5.31
C LEU A 160 -15.61 22.90 -3.87
N THR A 161 -14.80 22.51 -2.89
CA THR A 161 -15.21 22.42 -1.48
C THR A 161 -14.99 23.72 -0.69
N ASN A 162 -14.00 24.55 -1.05
CA ASN A 162 -13.74 25.87 -0.43
C ASN A 162 -14.51 27.04 -1.09
N GLY A 163 -15.49 26.73 -1.96
CA GLY A 163 -16.32 27.71 -2.67
C GLY A 163 -17.60 28.11 -1.92
N GLY A 164 -17.62 28.06 -0.59
CA GLY A 164 -18.76 28.42 0.27
C GLY A 164 -18.32 29.00 1.59
#